data_AF-A0A0Q5W7U2-F1
#
_entry.id   AF-A0A0Q5W7U2-F1
#
_cell.length_a   1.000
_cell.length_b   1.000
_cell.length_c   1.000
_cell.angle_alpha   90.00
_cell.angle_beta   90.00
_cell.angle_gamma   90.00
#
_symmetry.space_group_name_H-M   'P 1'
#
loop_
_entity.id
_entity.type
_entity.pdbx_description
1 polymer ?
#
loop_
_entity_poly.entity_id
_entity_poly.type
_entity_poly.pdbx_seq_one_letter_code
_entity_poly.pdbx_strand_id
1 'polypeptide(L)'
;MSISQQDVARRQLAEMDEALGRSPRLREGAGEQVVSRPNWLPAMHSNAQYLEHARQTALWEAEEARRAATGVSESAGTLTRGLTQLQESTTVAPVVTSAGRLRVTLISPGWGSSCYYSAQVLEAAVRDKVWPAGTHCFADHPTQRELNDRPERSVRDLAAVLTTDARWSGSAVVAEAQLLPGWAQTLGQPDMARSIGMSIRASAELEIGEAEGRRGRIATKIVDGQSVDFVTRAGRGGSYEVIESSWRSRWDA
;
A
#
# COMPACT_ATOMS: atom_id res chain seq x y z
N MET A 1 -0.45 47.33 -27.72
CA MET A 1 -1.20 46.28 -28.46
C MET A 1 -1.41 45.12 -27.50
N SER A 2 -2.61 45.00 -26.93
CA SER A 2 -2.94 43.96 -25.94
C SER A 2 -3.43 42.72 -26.68
N ILE A 3 -2.69 41.62 -26.57
CA ILE A 3 -3.12 40.32 -27.11
C ILE A 3 -4.34 39.88 -26.29
N SER A 4 -5.45 39.56 -26.96
CA SER A 4 -6.67 39.18 -26.27
C SER A 4 -6.47 37.81 -25.62
N GLN A 5 -7.13 37.56 -24.48
CA GLN A 5 -7.06 36.24 -23.83
C GLN A 5 -7.57 35.11 -24.75
N GLN A 6 -8.39 35.43 -25.75
CA GLN A 6 -8.84 34.48 -26.77
C GLN A 6 -7.71 34.07 -27.74
N ASP A 7 -6.76 34.96 -28.02
CA ASP A 7 -5.62 34.66 -28.90
C ASP A 7 -4.56 33.80 -28.19
N VAL A 8 -4.40 33.99 -26.87
CA VAL A 8 -3.54 33.12 -26.03
C VAL A 8 -4.14 31.71 -25.93
N ALA A 9 -5.45 31.61 -25.70
CA ALA A 9 -6.14 30.33 -25.65
C ALA A 9 -6.07 29.56 -26.97
N ARG A 10 -6.17 30.26 -28.12
CA ARG A 10 -6.05 29.64 -29.45
C ARG A 10 -4.64 29.11 -29.73
N ARG A 11 -3.59 29.78 -29.26
CA ARG A 11 -2.21 29.28 -29.38
C ARG A 11 -1.97 28.04 -28.51
N GLN A 12 -2.46 28.05 -27.27
CA GLN A 12 -2.32 26.91 -26.37
C GLN A 12 -3.09 25.66 -26.85
N LEU A 13 -4.23 25.85 -27.52
CA LEU A 13 -4.98 24.76 -28.17
C LEU A 13 -4.25 24.18 -29.39
N ALA A 14 -3.57 25.02 -30.18
CA ALA A 14 -2.78 24.56 -31.34
C ALA A 14 -1.53 23.77 -30.91
N GLU A 15 -0.84 24.21 -29.85
CA GLU A 15 0.31 23.51 -29.27
C GLU A 15 -0.07 22.16 -28.63
N MET A 16 -1.29 22.06 -28.08
CA MET A 16 -1.83 20.80 -27.56
C MET A 16 -2.20 19.79 -28.64
N ASP A 17 -2.70 20.22 -29.80
CA ASP A 17 -3.04 19.32 -30.92
C ASP A 17 -1.80 18.75 -31.61
N GLU A 18 -0.70 19.52 -31.64
CA GLU A 18 0.62 19.06 -32.13
C GLU A 18 1.26 18.04 -31.18
N ALA A 19 1.16 18.26 -29.85
CA ALA A 19 1.65 17.33 -28.83
C ALA A 19 0.87 15.99 -28.78
N LEU A 20 -0.36 15.97 -29.29
CA LEU A 20 -1.22 14.79 -29.34
C LEU A 20 -1.15 14.03 -30.68
N GLY A 21 -0.28 14.44 -31.60
CA GLY A 21 0.03 13.70 -32.83
C GLY A 21 -1.15 13.51 -33.79
N ARG A 22 -2.15 14.41 -33.76
CA ARG A 22 -3.33 14.31 -34.61
C ARG A 22 -3.13 15.07 -35.92
N SER A 23 -2.48 14.42 -36.89
CA SER A 23 -2.53 14.89 -38.29
C SER A 23 -3.90 14.56 -38.94
N PRO A 24 -4.42 15.41 -39.83
CA PRO A 24 -5.62 15.11 -40.59
C PRO A 24 -5.32 14.02 -41.63
N ARG A 25 -6.17 12.99 -41.72
CA ARG A 25 -6.03 11.90 -42.69
C ARG A 25 -6.16 12.43 -44.14
N LEU A 26 -5.18 12.11 -44.97
CA LEU A 26 -5.37 11.96 -46.42
C LEU A 26 -5.25 10.47 -46.80
N ARG A 27 -6.05 10.08 -47.80
CA ARG A 27 -6.30 8.72 -48.30
C ARG A 27 -5.24 8.27 -49.33
N GLU A 28 -5.26 6.95 -49.58
CA GLU A 28 -4.68 6.17 -50.72
C GLU A 28 -3.16 5.94 -50.68
N GLY A 29 -2.58 4.76 -50.94
CA GLY A 29 -3.03 3.42 -51.32
C GLY A 29 -1.81 2.51 -51.56
N ALA A 30 -2.01 1.17 -51.59
CA ALA A 30 -1.05 0.09 -51.94
C ALA A 30 0.21 -0.06 -51.05
N GLY A 31 0.68 -1.23 -50.62
CA GLY A 31 0.34 -2.62 -50.85
C GLY A 31 1.64 -3.42 -50.78
N GLU A 32 1.96 -4.09 -49.66
CA GLU A 32 2.95 -5.19 -49.65
C GLU A 32 2.87 -6.00 -48.35
N GLN A 33 2.84 -7.33 -48.49
CA GLN A 33 2.84 -8.29 -47.39
C GLN A 33 4.26 -8.51 -46.84
N VAL A 34 4.44 -8.41 -45.53
CA VAL A 34 5.51 -9.12 -44.80
C VAL A 34 4.95 -9.71 -43.51
N VAL A 35 5.23 -10.99 -43.32
CA VAL A 35 4.79 -11.87 -42.24
C VAL A 35 5.47 -11.52 -40.91
N SER A 36 4.73 -11.44 -39.77
CA SER A 36 4.92 -12.32 -38.60
C SER A 36 4.25 -11.87 -37.27
N ARG A 37 3.77 -12.90 -36.53
CA ARG A 37 3.46 -13.07 -35.09
C ARG A 37 2.17 -12.46 -34.48
N PRO A 38 1.53 -13.19 -33.52
CA PRO A 38 0.24 -12.79 -32.94
C PRO A 38 0.38 -11.67 -31.91
N ASN A 39 -0.53 -10.70 -32.07
CA ASN A 39 -0.72 -9.51 -31.25
C ASN A 39 -1.44 -9.87 -29.94
N TRP A 40 -0.77 -9.71 -28.81
CA TRP A 40 -1.42 -9.67 -27.48
C TRP A 40 -1.30 -8.24 -26.93
N LEU A 41 -2.17 -7.35 -27.40
CA LEU A 41 -2.49 -6.11 -26.70
C LEU A 41 -3.71 -6.35 -25.79
N PRO A 42 -3.61 -6.17 -24.47
CA PRO A 42 -4.79 -5.99 -23.64
C PRO A 42 -5.42 -4.62 -23.95
N ALA A 43 -6.74 -4.59 -24.00
CA ALA A 43 -7.57 -3.45 -24.33
C ALA A 43 -7.21 -2.17 -23.54
N MET A 44 -7.04 -1.08 -24.28
CA MET A 44 -6.98 0.29 -23.75
C MET A 44 -8.28 0.63 -23.02
N HIS A 45 -8.20 0.88 -21.70
CA HIS A 45 -9.19 1.68 -21.00
C HIS A 45 -8.98 3.15 -21.37
N SER A 46 -10.07 3.85 -21.69
CA SER A 46 -10.06 5.15 -22.37
C SER A 46 -9.30 6.27 -21.62
N ASN A 47 -8.60 7.11 -22.38
CA ASN A 47 -7.86 8.30 -21.93
C ASN A 47 -8.69 9.32 -21.10
N ALA A 48 -10.02 9.20 -21.11
CA ALA A 48 -10.94 10.07 -20.39
C ALA A 48 -10.95 9.85 -18.87
N GLN A 49 -10.74 8.61 -18.41
CA GLN A 49 -10.76 8.28 -16.97
C GLN A 49 -9.51 8.78 -16.24
N TYR A 50 -8.37 8.80 -16.93
CA TYR A 50 -7.11 9.36 -16.40
C TYR A 50 -7.18 10.88 -16.25
N LEU A 51 -7.78 11.57 -17.22
CA LEU A 51 -7.92 13.03 -17.18
C LEU A 51 -8.97 13.48 -16.15
N GLU A 52 -10.02 12.70 -15.93
CA GLU A 52 -11.01 12.98 -14.87
C GLU A 52 -10.42 12.78 -13.47
N HIS A 53 -9.64 11.72 -13.27
CA HIS A 53 -8.94 11.51 -12.00
C HIS A 53 -7.94 12.65 -11.71
N ALA A 54 -7.16 13.07 -12.71
CA ALA A 54 -6.22 14.19 -12.56
C ALA A 54 -6.93 15.53 -12.26
N ARG A 55 -8.11 15.77 -12.84
CA ARG A 55 -8.94 16.95 -12.54
C ARG A 55 -9.49 16.91 -11.12
N GLN A 56 -9.95 15.76 -10.64
CA GLN A 56 -10.46 15.62 -9.28
C GLN A 56 -9.36 15.78 -8.22
N THR A 57 -8.15 15.31 -8.48
CA THR A 57 -7.00 15.55 -7.60
C THR A 57 -6.63 17.05 -7.52
N ALA A 58 -6.61 17.76 -8.65
CA ALA A 58 -6.30 19.19 -8.66
C ALA A 58 -7.38 20.05 -7.97
N LEU A 59 -8.65 19.66 -8.08
CA LEU A 59 -9.76 20.33 -7.38
C LEU A 59 -9.69 20.10 -5.86
N TRP A 60 -9.27 18.91 -5.44
CA TRP A 60 -9.07 18.57 -4.03
C TRP A 60 -7.94 19.39 -3.38
N GLU A 61 -6.79 19.49 -4.04
CA GLU A 61 -5.64 20.30 -3.57
C GLU A 61 -5.99 21.80 -3.45
N ALA A 62 -6.79 22.32 -4.40
CA ALA A 62 -7.25 23.71 -4.35
C ALA A 62 -8.26 23.97 -3.21
N GLU A 63 -9.05 22.97 -2.82
CA GLU A 63 -10.01 23.08 -1.72
C GLU A 63 -9.33 22.93 -0.35
N GLU A 64 -8.32 22.07 -0.23
CA GLU A 64 -7.45 21.99 0.96
C GLU A 64 -6.68 23.30 1.20
N ALA A 65 -6.15 23.92 0.14
CA ALA A 65 -5.50 25.23 0.23
C ALA A 65 -6.47 26.34 0.71
N ARG A 66 -7.76 26.28 0.33
CA ARG A 66 -8.79 27.21 0.81
C ARG A 66 -9.22 26.95 2.25
N ARG A 67 -9.22 25.69 2.70
CA ARG A 67 -9.51 25.32 4.11
C ARG A 67 -8.36 25.71 5.04
N ALA A 68 -7.11 25.59 4.58
CA ALA A 68 -5.94 26.07 5.32
C ALA A 68 -5.95 27.61 5.48
N ALA A 69 -6.49 28.34 4.51
CA ALA A 69 -6.56 29.80 4.54
C ALA A 69 -7.71 30.38 5.40
N THR A 70 -8.70 29.57 5.79
CA THR A 70 -9.89 30.02 6.55
C THR A 70 -9.85 29.65 8.04
N GLY A 71 -8.69 29.21 8.55
CA GLY A 71 -8.45 28.98 9.97
C GLY A 71 -8.46 30.27 10.80
N VAL A 72 -9.66 30.79 11.10
CA VAL A 72 -9.88 31.81 12.13
C VAL A 72 -9.98 31.11 13.48
N SER A 73 -9.02 31.43 14.34
CA SER A 73 -8.97 31.13 15.77
C SER A 73 -10.07 31.88 16.52
N GLU A 74 -10.81 31.18 17.38
CA GLU A 74 -11.26 31.61 18.72
C GLU A 74 -12.05 30.44 19.34
N SER A 75 -11.70 29.93 20.52
CA SER A 75 -12.10 30.58 21.76
C SER A 75 -11.41 29.93 22.96
N ALA A 76 -10.98 30.78 23.89
CA ALA A 76 -10.48 30.40 25.21
C ALA A 76 -11.58 29.65 26.00
N GLY A 77 -11.35 28.37 26.25
CA GLY A 77 -12.19 27.53 27.11
C GLY A 77 -11.47 27.20 28.41
N THR A 78 -11.95 27.78 29.50
CA THR A 78 -11.62 27.50 30.90
C THR A 78 -11.22 26.04 31.17
N LEU A 79 -10.05 25.85 31.79
CA LEU A 79 -9.55 24.56 32.30
C LEU A 79 -10.50 24.00 33.36
N THR A 80 -11.54 23.31 32.93
CA THR A 80 -12.33 22.44 33.80
C THR A 80 -11.59 21.12 33.82
N ARG A 81 -11.01 20.75 34.98
CA ARG A 81 -10.41 19.44 35.24
C ARG A 81 -11.48 18.37 35.05
N GLY A 82 -11.69 17.94 33.81
CA GLY A 82 -12.58 16.87 33.45
C GLY A 82 -12.01 15.55 33.95
N LEU A 83 -12.78 14.84 34.76
CA LEU A 83 -12.53 13.45 35.09
C LEU A 83 -12.61 12.63 33.79
N THR A 84 -11.45 12.22 33.27
CA THR A 84 -11.38 11.19 32.23
C THR A 84 -11.58 9.82 32.89
N GLN A 85 -12.59 9.07 32.44
CA GLN A 85 -12.71 7.65 32.78
C GLN A 85 -11.59 6.88 32.08
N LEU A 86 -10.58 6.49 32.85
CA LEU A 86 -9.57 5.51 32.44
C LEU A 86 -10.06 4.15 32.94
N GLN A 87 -10.57 3.32 32.02
CA GLN A 87 -10.90 1.93 32.32
C GLN A 87 -9.76 1.05 31.79
N GLU A 88 -8.81 0.75 32.68
CA GLU A 88 -7.75 -0.22 32.41
C GLU A 88 -8.32 -1.62 32.66
N SER A 89 -8.44 -2.43 31.61
CA SER A 89 -8.82 -3.83 31.75
C SER A 89 -7.61 -4.62 32.22
N THR A 90 -7.74 -5.37 33.31
CA THR A 90 -6.73 -6.32 33.77
C THR A 90 -6.44 -7.35 32.68
N THR A 91 -5.15 -7.57 32.41
CA THR A 91 -4.65 -8.57 31.48
C THR A 91 -5.06 -9.98 31.93
N VAL A 92 -6.01 -10.59 31.23
CA VAL A 92 -6.14 -12.05 31.24
C VAL A 92 -5.18 -12.58 30.19
N ALA A 93 -4.17 -13.35 30.61
CA ALA A 93 -3.29 -14.04 29.68
C ALA A 93 -4.15 -14.93 28.78
N PRO A 94 -4.17 -14.72 27.45
CA PRO A 94 -4.95 -15.57 26.56
C PRO A 94 -4.38 -16.98 26.60
N VAL A 95 -5.22 -17.97 26.87
CA VAL A 95 -4.93 -19.35 26.49
C VAL A 95 -5.03 -19.39 24.97
N VAL A 96 -3.88 -19.27 24.30
CA VAL A 96 -3.80 -19.40 22.85
C VAL A 96 -3.97 -20.88 22.51
N THR A 97 -5.19 -21.29 22.16
CA THR A 97 -5.36 -22.49 21.33
C THR A 97 -4.76 -22.13 19.97
N SER A 98 -3.54 -22.56 19.67
CA SER A 98 -2.83 -22.15 18.45
C SER A 98 -3.65 -22.55 17.22
N ALA A 99 -4.02 -21.56 16.41
CA ALA A 99 -4.80 -21.78 15.19
C ALA A 99 -3.92 -22.20 14.00
N GLY A 100 -2.64 -21.88 14.10
CA GLY A 100 -1.59 -22.32 13.20
C GLY A 100 -0.37 -21.40 13.26
N ARG A 101 0.80 -21.92 12.90
CA ARG A 101 2.02 -21.12 12.73
C ARG A 101 2.23 -20.80 11.26
N LEU A 102 2.58 -19.56 10.98
CA LEU A 102 2.86 -19.06 9.64
C LEU A 102 4.33 -18.70 9.49
N ARG A 103 4.89 -18.97 8.31
CA ARG A 103 6.09 -18.30 7.82
C ARG A 103 5.63 -17.13 6.97
N VAL A 104 6.03 -15.92 7.33
CA VAL A 104 5.66 -14.72 6.57
C VAL A 104 6.90 -14.14 5.90
N THR A 105 6.75 -13.77 4.64
CA THR A 105 7.67 -12.91 3.90
C THR A 105 7.07 -11.51 3.90
N LEU A 106 7.72 -10.58 4.60
CA LEU A 106 7.23 -9.21 4.77
C LEU A 106 7.40 -8.43 3.47
N ILE A 107 8.62 -8.45 2.93
CA ILE A 107 9.03 -7.69 1.75
C ILE A 107 10.33 -8.24 1.15
N SER A 108 10.48 -8.16 -0.18
CA SER A 108 11.72 -8.45 -0.91
C SER A 108 12.28 -7.20 -1.60
N PRO A 109 13.60 -7.13 -1.90
CA PRO A 109 14.19 -5.98 -2.60
C PRO A 109 13.55 -5.74 -3.96
N GLY A 110 13.48 -4.49 -4.39
CA GLY A 110 13.09 -4.03 -5.73
C GLY A 110 11.95 -2.99 -5.73
N TRP A 111 11.40 -2.70 -6.91
CA TRP A 111 10.29 -1.76 -7.08
C TRP A 111 8.98 -2.28 -6.47
N GLY A 112 8.46 -1.57 -5.48
CA GLY A 112 7.11 -1.77 -4.94
C GLY A 112 6.10 -0.74 -5.44
N SER A 113 4.88 -0.79 -4.91
CA SER A 113 3.81 0.17 -5.20
C SER A 113 4.16 1.61 -4.78
N SER A 114 4.93 1.79 -3.71
CA SER A 114 5.27 3.12 -3.16
C SER A 114 6.62 3.65 -3.64
N CYS A 115 7.66 2.81 -3.60
CA CYS A 115 9.05 3.18 -3.88
C CYS A 115 9.89 1.94 -4.21
N TYR A 116 11.17 2.17 -4.54
CA TYR A 116 12.19 1.13 -4.61
C TYR A 116 12.75 0.82 -3.22
N TYR A 117 12.97 -0.46 -2.93
CA TYR A 117 13.62 -0.94 -1.70
C TYR A 117 14.90 -1.71 -2.07
N SER A 118 16.07 -1.21 -1.69
CA SER A 118 17.32 -1.96 -1.88
C SER A 118 17.47 -3.05 -0.82
N ALA A 119 18.26 -4.09 -1.10
CA ALA A 119 18.58 -5.13 -0.11
C ALA A 119 19.23 -4.51 1.14
N GLN A 120 20.13 -3.55 0.96
CA GLN A 120 20.84 -2.86 2.04
C GLN A 120 19.88 -2.12 2.97
N VAL A 121 18.84 -1.47 2.43
CA VAL A 121 17.83 -0.77 3.24
C VAL A 121 16.98 -1.75 4.03
N LEU A 122 16.63 -2.90 3.43
CA LEU A 122 15.86 -3.94 4.11
C LEU A 122 16.68 -4.63 5.21
N GLU A 123 17.96 -4.93 4.96
CA GLU A 123 18.88 -5.46 5.96
C GLU A 123 19.10 -4.48 7.11
N ALA A 124 19.20 -3.18 6.80
CA ALA A 124 19.28 -2.13 7.81
C ALA A 124 18.03 -2.07 8.69
N ALA A 125 16.84 -2.14 8.09
CA ALA A 125 15.57 -2.18 8.82
C ALA A 125 15.47 -3.39 9.76
N VAL A 126 15.95 -4.55 9.32
CA VAL A 126 16.03 -5.76 10.15
C VAL A 126 16.97 -5.55 11.34
N ARG A 127 18.18 -5.04 11.10
CA ARG A 127 19.16 -4.76 12.17
C ARG A 127 18.61 -3.77 13.20
N ASP A 128 17.89 -2.76 12.72
CA ASP A 128 17.29 -1.72 13.56
C ASP A 128 15.97 -2.19 14.22
N LYS A 129 15.60 -3.46 14.04
CA LYS A 129 14.40 -4.11 14.60
C LYS A 129 13.09 -3.36 14.29
N VAL A 130 12.96 -2.89 13.05
CA VAL A 130 11.76 -2.16 12.57
C VAL A 130 10.48 -2.99 12.74
N TRP A 131 10.56 -4.32 12.63
CA TRP A 131 9.45 -5.24 12.91
C TRP A 131 9.85 -6.28 13.96
N PRO A 132 9.70 -5.97 15.26
CA PRO A 132 10.02 -6.91 16.33
C PRO A 132 8.93 -7.99 16.47
N ALA A 133 9.22 -9.03 17.24
CA ALA A 133 8.19 -9.93 17.76
C ALA A 133 7.09 -9.10 18.45
N GLY A 134 5.83 -9.47 18.25
CA GLY A 134 4.68 -8.69 18.69
C GLY A 134 4.11 -7.73 17.63
N THR A 135 4.80 -7.52 16.50
CA THR A 135 4.23 -6.74 15.39
C THR A 135 2.91 -7.36 14.94
N HIS A 136 1.87 -6.53 14.85
CA HIS A 136 0.53 -6.98 14.44
C HIS A 136 0.44 -7.21 12.92
N CYS A 137 -0.37 -8.19 12.55
CA CYS A 137 -0.75 -8.49 11.18
C CYS A 137 -2.26 -8.41 11.04
N PHE A 138 -2.76 -7.43 10.31
CA PHE A 138 -4.20 -7.23 10.11
C PHE A 138 -4.69 -7.86 8.80
N ALA A 139 -5.97 -8.21 8.74
CA ALA A 139 -6.68 -8.47 7.51
C ALA A 139 -6.98 -7.13 6.83
N ASP A 140 -6.31 -6.89 5.70
CA ASP A 140 -6.26 -5.68 4.91
C ASP A 140 -5.55 -4.47 5.55
N HIS A 141 -5.09 -3.58 4.66
CA HIS A 141 -4.63 -2.24 5.05
C HIS A 141 -5.83 -1.35 5.33
N PRO A 142 -5.71 -0.42 6.30
CA PRO A 142 -6.78 0.52 6.57
C PRO A 142 -6.84 1.52 5.42
N THR A 143 -8.06 1.91 5.07
CA THR A 143 -8.33 3.08 4.25
C THR A 143 -7.87 4.35 4.97
N GLN A 144 -7.73 5.46 4.23
CA GLN A 144 -7.38 6.75 4.83
C GLN A 144 -8.40 7.21 5.88
N ARG A 145 -9.68 6.90 5.65
CA ARG A 145 -10.73 7.21 6.61
C ARG A 145 -10.56 6.43 7.91
N GLU A 146 -10.27 5.14 7.82
CA GLU A 146 -10.05 4.31 9.01
C GLU A 146 -8.83 4.75 9.81
N LEU A 147 -7.79 5.26 9.14
CA LEU A 147 -6.64 5.84 9.85
C LEU A 147 -6.99 7.08 10.65
N ASN A 148 -7.91 7.91 10.14
CA ASN A 148 -8.35 9.11 10.82
C ASN A 148 -9.34 8.78 11.95
N ASP A 149 -10.28 7.87 11.69
CA ASP A 149 -11.38 7.55 12.60
C ASP A 149 -10.95 6.53 13.68
N ARG A 150 -9.99 5.65 13.38
CA ARG A 150 -9.52 4.54 14.24
C ARG A 150 -8.02 4.23 14.02
N PRO A 151 -7.12 5.14 14.44
CA PRO A 151 -5.68 4.98 14.21
C PRO A 151 -5.10 3.68 14.79
N GLU A 152 -5.66 3.19 15.90
CA GLU A 152 -5.27 1.98 16.63
C GLU A 152 -5.78 0.68 16.00
N ARG A 153 -6.52 0.80 14.88
CA ARG A 153 -7.17 -0.31 14.17
C ARG A 153 -8.23 -1.01 15.03
N SER A 154 -8.80 -2.09 14.48
CA SER A 154 -9.85 -2.87 15.12
C SER A 154 -9.33 -4.27 15.44
N VAL A 155 -9.64 -4.76 16.66
CA VAL A 155 -9.35 -6.15 17.06
C VAL A 155 -10.02 -7.18 16.16
N ARG A 156 -11.08 -6.78 15.43
CA ARG A 156 -11.75 -7.65 14.45
C ARG A 156 -10.85 -8.00 13.28
N ASP A 157 -9.99 -7.06 12.90
CA ASP A 157 -9.11 -7.20 11.74
C ASP A 157 -7.76 -7.79 12.15
N LEU A 158 -7.46 -7.89 13.45
CA LEU A 158 -6.22 -8.50 13.92
C LEU A 158 -6.25 -10.00 13.59
N ALA A 159 -5.38 -10.40 12.68
CA ALA A 159 -5.38 -11.74 12.10
C ALA A 159 -4.25 -12.61 12.64
N ALA A 160 -3.06 -12.03 12.78
CA ALA A 160 -1.90 -12.71 13.33
C ALA A 160 -1.00 -11.72 14.08
N VAL A 161 -0.02 -12.26 14.80
CA VAL A 161 1.03 -11.50 15.47
C VAL A 161 2.36 -12.16 15.20
N LEU A 162 3.40 -11.39 14.86
CA LEU A 162 4.74 -11.94 14.67
C LEU A 162 5.24 -12.56 15.99
N THR A 163 5.73 -13.80 15.93
CA THR A 163 6.30 -14.51 17.09
C THR A 163 7.81 -14.37 17.18
N THR A 164 8.45 -13.91 16.12
CA THR A 164 9.90 -13.64 16.06
C THR A 164 10.13 -12.22 15.55
N ASP A 165 11.25 -11.61 15.93
CA ASP A 165 11.79 -10.45 15.22
C ASP A 165 11.92 -10.79 13.72
N ALA A 166 11.62 -9.82 12.86
CA ALA A 166 11.89 -9.97 11.44
C ALA A 166 13.40 -10.13 11.19
N ARG A 167 13.74 -11.00 10.26
CA ARG A 167 15.13 -11.33 9.91
C ARG A 167 15.35 -11.32 8.41
N TRP A 168 16.60 -11.12 8.01
CA TRP A 168 17.01 -11.26 6.63
C TRP A 168 17.22 -12.73 6.28
N SER A 169 16.62 -13.21 5.19
CA SER A 169 16.78 -14.59 4.71
C SER A 169 17.95 -14.77 3.74
N GLY A 170 18.61 -13.68 3.33
CA GLY A 170 19.50 -13.62 2.17
C GLY A 170 18.83 -13.07 0.91
N SER A 171 17.49 -13.09 0.84
CA SER A 171 16.74 -12.60 -0.34
C SER A 171 15.48 -11.78 0.00
N ALA A 172 14.98 -11.87 1.23
CA ALA A 172 13.81 -11.15 1.69
C ALA A 172 13.82 -10.96 3.21
N VAL A 173 12.98 -10.05 3.69
CA VAL A 173 12.67 -9.92 5.11
C VAL A 173 11.58 -10.94 5.46
N VAL A 174 11.86 -11.82 6.41
CA VAL A 174 10.97 -12.91 6.81
C VAL A 174 10.78 -12.95 8.33
N ALA A 175 9.66 -13.47 8.79
CA ALA A 175 9.39 -13.73 10.20
C ALA A 175 8.49 -14.96 10.37
N GLU A 176 8.29 -15.38 11.61
CA GLU A 176 7.22 -16.31 11.96
C GLU A 176 6.08 -15.54 12.62
N ALA A 177 4.85 -16.02 12.42
CA ALA A 177 3.65 -15.42 13.00
C ALA A 177 2.70 -16.47 13.56
N GLN A 178 2.00 -16.10 14.64
CA GLN A 178 0.91 -16.88 15.21
C GLN A 178 -0.40 -16.41 14.60
N LEU A 179 -1.08 -17.29 13.86
CA LEU A 179 -2.43 -17.03 13.36
C LEU A 179 -3.43 -17.12 14.51
N LEU A 180 -4.36 -16.17 14.58
CA LEU A 180 -5.42 -16.16 15.59
C LEU A 180 -6.59 -17.10 15.20
N PRO A 181 -7.24 -17.76 16.19
CA PRO A 181 -8.29 -18.75 15.94
C PRO A 181 -9.42 -18.31 15.01
N GLY A 182 -9.86 -17.06 15.12
CA GLY A 182 -10.94 -16.51 14.30
C GLY A 182 -10.63 -16.49 12.80
N TRP A 183 -9.35 -16.54 12.43
CA TRP A 183 -8.89 -16.42 11.05
C TRP A 183 -8.42 -17.74 10.42
N ALA A 184 -8.40 -18.84 11.18
CA ALA A 184 -7.89 -20.13 10.70
C ALA A 184 -8.64 -20.67 9.49
N GLN A 185 -9.96 -20.54 9.45
CA GLN A 185 -10.77 -21.07 8.34
C GLN A 185 -10.58 -20.29 7.03
N THR A 186 -10.03 -19.07 7.11
CA THR A 186 -9.79 -18.22 5.95
C THR A 186 -8.30 -18.19 5.62
N LEU A 187 -7.49 -17.56 6.48
CA LEU A 187 -6.07 -17.33 6.22
C LEU A 187 -5.22 -18.58 6.47
N GLY A 188 -5.70 -19.53 7.28
CA GLY A 188 -5.04 -20.82 7.51
C GLY A 188 -5.17 -21.81 6.35
N GLN A 189 -5.91 -21.48 5.30
CA GLN A 189 -6.11 -22.36 4.13
C GLN A 189 -4.98 -22.19 3.11
N PRO A 190 -4.38 -23.28 2.59
CA PRO A 190 -3.32 -23.20 1.58
C PRO A 190 -3.74 -22.49 0.29
N ASP A 191 -5.00 -22.62 -0.14
CA ASP A 191 -5.52 -21.91 -1.32
C ASP A 191 -5.56 -20.40 -1.11
N MET A 192 -5.94 -19.95 0.09
CA MET A 192 -5.92 -18.53 0.43
C MET A 192 -4.48 -18.01 0.43
N ALA A 193 -3.54 -18.74 1.03
CA ALA A 193 -2.13 -18.37 1.08
C ALA A 193 -1.48 -18.21 -0.31
N ARG A 194 -1.95 -18.97 -1.31
CA ARG A 194 -1.51 -18.82 -2.71
C ARG A 194 -2.19 -17.66 -3.44
N SER A 195 -3.33 -17.20 -2.95
CA SER A 195 -4.19 -16.23 -3.63
C SER A 195 -3.97 -14.79 -3.18
N ILE A 196 -3.45 -14.59 -1.97
CA ILE A 196 -3.22 -13.27 -1.38
C ILE A 196 -1.75 -13.10 -0.98
N GLY A 197 -1.35 -11.86 -0.68
CA GLY A 197 0.00 -11.52 -0.29
C GLY A 197 0.08 -10.87 1.08
N MET A 198 1.30 -10.50 1.44
CA MET A 198 1.59 -9.69 2.62
C MET A 198 2.10 -8.32 2.19
N SER A 199 1.80 -7.29 2.97
CA SER A 199 2.33 -5.95 2.71
C SER A 199 2.68 -5.26 4.01
N ILE A 200 3.90 -4.74 4.07
CA ILE A 200 4.32 -3.88 5.17
C ILE A 200 3.52 -2.57 5.16
N ARG A 201 3.27 -2.06 6.36
CA ARG A 201 2.92 -0.68 6.61
C ARG A 201 4.06 -0.07 7.44
N ALA A 202 4.72 0.93 6.88
CA ALA A 202 5.93 1.49 7.47
C ALA A 202 6.10 2.97 7.09
N SER A 203 6.82 3.69 7.93
CA SER A 203 7.31 5.03 7.62
C SER A 203 8.74 4.95 7.09
N ALA A 204 9.06 5.69 6.04
CA ALA A 204 10.37 5.66 5.40
C ALA A 204 10.82 7.05 4.93
N GLU A 205 12.13 7.27 4.97
CA GLU A 205 12.78 8.38 4.29
C GLU A 205 12.98 8.01 2.82
N LEU A 206 12.61 8.93 1.92
CA LEU A 206 12.58 8.71 0.47
C LEU A 206 13.32 9.82 -0.26
N GLU A 207 13.99 9.47 -1.35
CA GLU A 207 14.62 10.40 -2.29
C GLU A 207 14.20 10.11 -3.73
N ILE A 208 14.32 11.10 -4.61
CA ILE A 208 14.13 10.89 -6.05
C ILE A 208 15.45 10.43 -6.65
N GLY A 209 15.47 9.24 -7.24
CA GLY A 209 16.66 8.66 -7.84
C GLY A 209 16.33 7.70 -8.97
N GLU A 210 17.33 6.95 -9.39
CA GLU A 210 17.22 5.89 -10.40
C GLU A 210 17.70 4.56 -9.81
N ALA A 211 16.93 3.50 -10.02
CA ALA A 211 17.29 2.15 -9.63
C ALA A 211 16.76 1.15 -10.67
N GLU A 212 17.56 0.16 -11.03
CA GLU A 212 17.21 -0.86 -12.04
C GLU A 212 16.72 -0.24 -13.37
N GLY A 213 17.33 0.88 -13.79
CA GLY A 213 16.99 1.59 -15.03
C GLY A 213 15.65 2.33 -15.00
N ARG A 214 15.04 2.51 -13.82
CA ARG A 214 13.80 3.25 -13.62
C ARG A 214 14.01 4.42 -12.67
N ARG A 215 13.55 5.61 -13.05
CA ARG A 215 13.52 6.78 -12.17
C ARG A 215 12.26 6.76 -11.28
N GLY A 216 12.40 7.12 -10.01
CA GLY A 216 11.29 7.18 -9.07
C GLY A 216 11.73 7.46 -7.63
N ARG A 217 10.81 7.25 -6.67
CA ARG A 217 11.12 7.33 -5.24
C ARG A 217 11.93 6.11 -4.81
N ILE A 218 13.04 6.34 -4.13
CA ILE A 218 13.95 5.34 -3.59
C ILE A 218 13.92 5.46 -2.07
N ALA A 219 13.64 4.36 -1.37
CA ALA A 219 13.75 4.35 0.08
C ALA A 219 15.23 4.41 0.48
N THR A 220 15.58 5.36 1.33
CA THR A 220 16.93 5.49 1.90
C THR A 220 16.99 4.90 3.31
N LYS A 221 15.87 4.92 4.04
CA LYS A 221 15.75 4.32 5.38
C LYS A 221 14.30 3.98 5.69
N ILE A 222 14.06 2.84 6.33
CA ILE A 222 12.78 2.52 6.96
C ILE A 222 12.89 2.90 8.44
N VAL A 223 12.01 3.78 8.89
CA VAL A 223 12.06 4.42 10.20
C VAL A 223 11.25 3.67 11.24
N ASP A 224 10.06 3.20 10.85
CA ASP A 224 9.10 2.57 11.76
C ASP A 224 8.25 1.53 11.01
N GLY A 225 7.98 0.40 11.65
CA GLY A 225 7.24 -0.73 11.11
C GLY A 225 5.93 -0.94 11.86
N GLN A 226 4.86 -0.34 11.34
CA GLN A 226 3.57 -0.25 12.03
C GLN A 226 2.81 -1.59 12.04
N SER A 227 2.77 -2.28 10.89
CA SER A 227 2.11 -3.58 10.75
C SER A 227 2.57 -4.32 9.50
N VAL A 228 2.19 -5.60 9.39
CA VAL A 228 2.40 -6.44 8.21
C VAL A 228 1.08 -7.12 7.87
N ASP A 229 0.36 -6.60 6.88
CA ASP A 229 -1.06 -6.92 6.70
C ASP A 229 -1.28 -7.91 5.55
N PHE A 230 -2.26 -8.80 5.73
CA PHE A 230 -2.74 -9.72 4.70
C PHE A 230 -3.55 -8.91 3.70
N VAL A 231 -3.13 -8.92 2.44
CA VAL A 231 -3.73 -8.08 1.40
C VAL A 231 -3.98 -8.88 0.14
N THR A 232 -5.02 -8.54 -0.63
CA THR A 232 -5.30 -9.23 -1.89
C THR A 232 -4.10 -9.21 -2.86
N ARG A 233 -3.28 -8.16 -2.83
CA ARG A 233 -2.08 -8.03 -3.65
C ARG A 233 -0.97 -7.35 -2.88
N ALA A 234 0.17 -8.02 -2.77
CA ALA A 234 1.34 -7.46 -2.11
C ALA A 234 1.86 -6.21 -2.82
N GLY A 235 2.26 -5.20 -2.04
CA GLY A 235 2.93 -4.01 -2.56
C GLY A 235 4.34 -4.33 -3.09
N ARG A 236 5.03 -5.32 -2.49
CA ARG A 236 6.32 -5.85 -2.96
C ARG A 236 6.62 -7.22 -2.34
N GLY A 237 6.53 -8.29 -3.12
CA GLY A 237 7.13 -9.60 -2.81
C GLY A 237 6.68 -10.30 -1.53
N GLY A 238 5.74 -9.74 -0.77
CA GLY A 238 5.26 -10.30 0.46
C GLY A 238 4.29 -11.46 0.22
N SER A 239 4.45 -12.52 1.00
CA SER A 239 3.69 -13.77 0.90
C SER A 239 3.68 -14.45 2.26
N TYR A 240 2.88 -15.49 2.44
CA TYR A 240 2.94 -16.31 3.64
C TYR A 240 2.68 -17.77 3.33
N GLU A 241 3.14 -18.63 4.23
CA GLU A 241 3.02 -20.08 4.16
C GLU A 241 2.52 -20.60 5.51
N VAL A 242 1.66 -21.62 5.48
CA VAL A 242 1.16 -22.28 6.69
C VAL A 242 2.11 -23.42 7.05
N ILE A 243 2.78 -23.32 8.20
CA ILE A 243 3.75 -24.32 8.69
C ILE A 243 3.04 -25.45 9.43
N GLU A 244 2.11 -25.10 10.33
CA GLU A 244 1.33 -26.04 11.10
C GLU A 244 -0.12 -25.58 11.14
N SER A 245 -1.04 -26.43 10.68
CA SER A 245 -2.48 -26.24 10.82
C SER A 245 -3.01 -27.18 11.91
N SER A 246 -2.93 -26.76 13.18
CA SER A 246 -3.50 -27.53 14.29
C SER A 246 -5.03 -27.40 14.41
N TRP A 247 -5.71 -26.94 13.35
CA TRP A 247 -7.16 -27.00 13.28
C TRP A 247 -7.63 -28.45 13.14
N ARG A 248 -7.78 -29.13 14.27
CA ARG A 248 -8.64 -30.31 14.38
C ARG A 248 -10.05 -29.82 14.63
N SER A 249 -10.91 -29.93 13.62
CA SER A 249 -12.34 -29.78 13.79
C SER A 249 -12.77 -30.70 14.93
N ARG A 250 -13.43 -30.16 15.96
CA ARG A 250 -14.00 -30.96 17.07
C ARG A 250 -15.14 -31.90 16.63
N TRP A 251 -15.31 -32.09 15.32
CA TRP A 251 -16.37 -32.85 14.66
C TRP A 251 -15.83 -34.12 13.97
N ASP A 252 -14.52 -34.38 14.02
CA ASP A 252 -13.89 -35.58 13.46
C ASP A 252 -13.54 -36.64 14.54
N ALA A 253 -14.26 -36.67 15.66
CA ALA A 253 -14.09 -37.64 16.76
C ALA A 253 -15.41 -38.28 17.18
#